data_AF-A0A1H5QWY0-F1
#
_entry.id   AF-A0A1H5QWY0-F1
#
_cell.length_a   1.000
_cell.length_b   1.000
_cell.length_c   1.000
_cell.angle_alpha   90.00
_cell.angle_beta   90.00
_cell.angle_gamma   90.00
#
_symmetry.space_group_name_H-M   'P 1'
#
loop_
_entity.id
_entity.type
_entity.pdbx_description
1 polymer ?
#
loop_
_entity_poly.entity_id
_entity_poly.type
_entity_poly.pdbx_seq_one_letter_code
_entity_poly.pdbx_strand_id
1 'polypeptide(L)'
;MATHHTSTPHHTSTPHHVDTTPTHHETPNPHPTEPRPAREPHAPAGGHGGGYGVHTDSLGTMEGHLGRTKDKVHAVGQTVAGANFGAKSMGVVGAGMTGTLNGTVTAAKEHVARAGKAVEDAGARTKAVREHYETTEANSAATIAAAGKPVDAPKPAAAGGGNNPPPPGSNPPPTHPPDDGGGMHNNQGHHASDDELRGQYTRESMQTRPTSTDNQIRDAASRLGYDPDQHLAMTLQPTADLTPAQRAEIVAVRNELKANPGEIMTKVVKPEIGEATLGNQGSYVDGHSGKTEPNYPTSVGGSVARGSDTAQYGTPQEFRDKLALDDKGAGWTPVKAGAGEAYQLRFPADPDPRAMDISYGGTTQRAADEMQALSGSPQNRHWNPPFLGTGYTGGGVPEWMHNPTAYRSRAEMYLVRADGTEVLAGVYLKDRGWFDVRGGGGGA
;
A
#
# COMPACT_ATOMS: atom_id res chain seq x y z
N MET A 1 27.10 67.99 -31.21
CA MET A 1 25.64 68.04 -31.00
C MET A 1 24.95 67.73 -32.31
N ALA A 2 24.49 66.50 -32.49
CA ALA A 2 23.63 66.09 -33.59
C ALA A 2 22.83 64.87 -33.11
N THR A 3 21.56 65.08 -32.84
CA THR A 3 20.58 64.08 -32.40
C THR A 3 20.02 63.37 -33.61
N HIS A 4 20.29 62.07 -33.75
CA HIS A 4 19.59 61.21 -34.70
C HIS A 4 18.47 60.47 -33.97
N HIS A 5 17.22 60.78 -34.34
CA HIS A 5 16.04 60.01 -33.98
C HIS A 5 15.92 58.82 -34.95
N THR A 6 15.79 57.62 -34.40
CA THR A 6 15.43 56.41 -35.15
C THR A 6 14.02 56.02 -34.73
N SER A 7 13.06 56.11 -35.66
CA SER A 7 11.68 55.67 -35.46
C SER A 7 11.58 54.15 -35.56
N THR A 8 10.96 53.54 -34.55
CA THR A 8 10.59 52.12 -34.53
C THR A 8 9.17 51.95 -35.08
N PRO A 9 8.92 51.03 -36.03
CA PRO A 9 7.56 50.71 -36.43
C PRO A 9 6.94 49.72 -35.44
N HIS A 10 5.81 50.11 -34.84
CA HIS A 10 4.94 49.20 -34.09
C HIS A 10 4.04 48.44 -35.08
N HIS A 11 4.10 47.10 -35.05
CA HIS A 11 3.08 46.25 -35.65
C HIS A 11 2.26 45.65 -34.51
N THR A 12 1.00 46.08 -34.41
CA THR A 12 0.00 45.49 -33.52
C THR A 12 -0.71 44.39 -34.30
N SER A 13 -0.35 43.13 -34.05
CA SER A 13 -1.08 41.97 -34.58
C SER A 13 -2.13 41.54 -33.56
N THR A 14 -3.40 41.81 -33.89
CA THR A 14 -4.56 41.30 -33.17
C THR A 14 -4.74 39.80 -33.47
N PRO A 15 -4.86 38.91 -32.47
CA PRO A 15 -5.19 37.51 -32.73
C PRO A 15 -6.68 37.39 -33.10
N HIS A 16 -6.96 36.73 -34.23
CA HIS A 16 -8.31 36.25 -34.52
C HIS A 16 -8.59 35.01 -33.65
N HIS A 17 -9.53 35.13 -32.72
CA HIS A 17 -10.16 33.98 -32.09
C HIS A 17 -11.00 33.25 -33.15
N VAL A 18 -10.62 32.02 -33.46
CA VAL A 18 -11.44 31.11 -34.26
C VAL A 18 -12.33 30.36 -33.28
N ASP A 19 -13.62 30.65 -33.34
CA ASP A 19 -14.66 29.99 -32.56
C ASP A 19 -14.90 28.60 -33.16
N THR A 20 -14.32 27.57 -32.55
CA THR A 20 -14.61 26.17 -32.89
C THR A 20 -15.61 25.61 -31.90
N THR A 21 -16.89 25.87 -32.14
CA THR A 21 -17.99 25.20 -31.44
C THR A 21 -18.02 23.72 -31.88
N PRO A 22 -17.94 22.73 -30.97
CA PRO A 22 -18.07 21.33 -31.34
C PRO A 22 -19.50 21.06 -31.80
N THR A 23 -19.68 20.64 -33.04
CA THR A 23 -20.95 20.08 -33.50
C THR A 23 -21.07 18.66 -32.94
N HIS A 24 -21.95 18.49 -31.94
CA HIS A 24 -22.35 17.17 -31.46
C HIS A 24 -23.19 16.49 -32.56
N HIS A 25 -22.62 15.47 -33.19
CA HIS A 25 -23.40 14.49 -33.94
C HIS A 25 -24.07 13.53 -32.96
N GLU A 26 -25.36 13.75 -32.67
CA GLU A 26 -26.19 12.73 -32.05
C GLU A 26 -26.50 11.64 -33.09
N THR A 27 -26.03 10.42 -32.82
CA THR A 27 -26.45 9.23 -33.57
C THR A 27 -27.60 8.60 -32.78
N PRO A 28 -28.82 8.45 -33.34
CA PRO A 28 -29.92 7.80 -32.65
C PRO A 28 -29.61 6.30 -32.54
N ASN A 29 -29.33 5.80 -31.33
CA ASN A 29 -29.28 4.37 -31.05
C ASN A 29 -30.65 3.92 -30.54
N PRO A 30 -31.46 3.18 -31.32
CA PRO A 30 -32.65 2.52 -30.81
C PRO A 30 -32.21 1.35 -29.92
N HIS A 31 -32.43 1.46 -28.61
CA HIS A 31 -32.32 0.33 -27.70
C HIS A 31 -33.53 -0.61 -27.87
N PRO A 32 -33.34 -1.93 -27.97
CA PRO A 32 -34.44 -2.89 -27.86
C PRO A 32 -34.91 -2.93 -26.40
N THR A 33 -36.20 -2.65 -26.18
CA THR A 33 -36.86 -2.80 -24.89
C THR A 33 -37.14 -4.28 -24.64
N GLU A 34 -36.23 -4.97 -23.96
CA GLU A 34 -36.54 -6.31 -23.43
C GLU A 34 -37.40 -6.21 -22.15
N PRO A 35 -38.44 -7.05 -22.00
CA PRO A 35 -39.30 -7.05 -20.83
C PRO A 35 -38.56 -7.58 -19.59
N ARG A 36 -38.49 -6.74 -18.57
CA ARG A 36 -37.94 -7.05 -17.24
C ARG A 36 -38.76 -8.17 -16.59
N PRO A 37 -38.15 -9.30 -16.16
CA PRO A 37 -38.89 -10.33 -15.44
C PRO A 37 -39.39 -9.79 -14.09
N ALA A 38 -40.61 -10.20 -13.72
CA ALA A 38 -41.30 -9.78 -12.51
C ALA A 38 -40.48 -10.16 -11.26
N ARG A 39 -40.24 -9.17 -10.39
CA ARG A 39 -39.69 -9.39 -9.05
C ARG A 39 -40.72 -10.14 -8.20
N GLU A 40 -40.33 -11.31 -7.71
CA GLU A 40 -41.06 -11.99 -6.64
C GLU A 40 -40.94 -11.20 -5.32
N PRO A 41 -42.03 -11.13 -4.52
CA PRO A 41 -42.00 -10.46 -3.23
C PRO A 41 -41.42 -11.39 -2.16
N HIS A 42 -40.24 -11.05 -1.63
CA HIS A 42 -39.72 -11.70 -0.43
C HIS A 42 -40.44 -11.19 0.82
N ALA A 43 -41.03 -12.13 1.57
CA ALA A 43 -41.69 -11.90 2.85
C ALA A 43 -40.67 -11.54 3.96
N PRO A 44 -41.04 -10.71 4.96
CA PRO A 44 -40.15 -10.35 6.05
C PRO A 44 -40.19 -11.42 7.14
N ALA A 45 -39.13 -12.21 7.28
CA ALA A 45 -38.88 -13.03 8.46
C ALA A 45 -37.85 -12.32 9.36
N GLY A 46 -38.21 -12.18 10.63
CA GLY A 46 -37.56 -11.30 11.59
C GLY A 46 -36.20 -11.75 12.11
N GLY A 47 -35.48 -10.75 12.65
CA GLY A 47 -34.58 -10.86 13.79
C GLY A 47 -33.39 -11.81 13.67
N HIS A 48 -32.34 -11.42 12.93
CA HIS A 48 -30.99 -11.96 13.13
C HIS A 48 -29.93 -10.88 12.87
N GLY A 49 -28.87 -10.91 13.69
CA GLY A 49 -27.78 -9.92 13.68
C GLY A 49 -27.22 -9.72 12.28
N GLY A 50 -27.10 -8.44 11.88
CA GLY A 50 -26.63 -8.04 10.56
C GLY A 50 -25.16 -8.38 10.38
N GLY A 51 -24.87 -9.62 10.01
CA GLY A 51 -23.60 -10.00 9.42
C GLY A 51 -23.47 -9.32 8.06
N TYR A 52 -22.32 -8.69 7.80
CA TYR A 52 -22.00 -8.16 6.49
C TYR A 52 -21.75 -9.32 5.52
N GLY A 53 -22.79 -9.75 4.80
CA GLY A 53 -22.63 -10.68 3.68
C GLY A 53 -21.92 -9.97 2.54
N VAL A 54 -20.78 -10.51 2.10
CA VAL A 54 -20.10 -10.02 0.89
C VAL A 54 -20.88 -10.53 -0.32
N HIS A 55 -21.41 -9.62 -1.15
CA HIS A 55 -22.18 -9.98 -2.34
C HIS A 55 -21.25 -10.38 -3.49
N THR A 56 -20.83 -11.65 -3.55
CA THR A 56 -20.00 -12.21 -4.64
C THR A 56 -20.65 -12.06 -6.03
N ASP A 57 -21.99 -12.00 -6.10
CA ASP A 57 -22.75 -11.71 -7.33
C ASP A 57 -22.39 -10.35 -7.97
N SER A 58 -22.03 -9.37 -7.15
CA SER A 58 -21.59 -8.05 -7.64
C SER A 58 -20.24 -8.14 -8.35
N LEU A 59 -19.34 -9.02 -7.90
CA LEU A 59 -18.05 -9.28 -8.55
C LEU A 59 -18.26 -9.97 -9.90
N GLY A 60 -19.16 -10.95 -9.99
CA GLY A 60 -19.52 -11.59 -11.26
C GLY A 60 -20.13 -10.60 -12.26
N THR A 61 -20.95 -9.67 -11.78
CA THR A 61 -21.50 -8.58 -12.60
C THR A 61 -20.38 -7.67 -13.14
N MET A 62 -19.43 -7.28 -12.29
CA MET A 62 -18.27 -6.47 -12.69
C MET A 62 -17.39 -7.18 -13.72
N GLU A 63 -17.13 -8.48 -13.55
CA GLU A 63 -16.41 -9.30 -14.53
C GLU A 63 -17.10 -9.25 -15.91
N GLY A 64 -18.44 -9.35 -15.94
CA GLY A 64 -19.22 -9.20 -17.16
C GLY A 64 -19.14 -7.80 -17.79
N HIS A 65 -19.09 -6.74 -16.98
CA HIS A 65 -18.87 -5.38 -17.49
C HIS A 65 -17.46 -5.16 -18.05
N LEU A 66 -16.43 -5.73 -17.40
CA LEU A 66 -15.06 -5.69 -17.87
C LEU A 66 -14.89 -6.47 -19.19
N GLY A 67 -15.52 -7.64 -19.32
CA GLY A 67 -15.57 -8.39 -20.58
C GLY A 67 -16.14 -7.56 -21.74
N ARG A 68 -17.32 -6.95 -21.55
CA ARG A 68 -17.93 -6.05 -22.55
C ARG A 68 -17.05 -4.84 -22.87
N THR A 69 -16.28 -4.35 -21.90
CA THR A 69 -15.36 -3.23 -22.10
C THR A 69 -14.16 -3.66 -22.93
N LYS A 70 -13.60 -4.85 -22.68
CA LYS A 70 -12.53 -5.46 -23.48
C LYS A 70 -12.95 -5.58 -24.94
N ASP A 71 -14.16 -6.07 -25.20
CA ASP A 71 -14.70 -6.20 -26.57
C ASP A 71 -14.79 -4.84 -27.30
N LYS A 72 -15.25 -3.79 -26.59
CA LYS A 72 -15.31 -2.43 -27.14
C LYS A 72 -13.92 -1.87 -27.45
N VAL A 73 -12.96 -2.03 -26.53
CA VAL A 73 -11.58 -1.57 -26.73
C VAL A 73 -10.94 -2.30 -27.92
N HIS A 74 -11.19 -3.61 -28.04
CA HIS A 74 -10.71 -4.40 -29.17
C HIS A 74 -11.34 -3.95 -30.51
N ALA A 75 -12.63 -3.66 -30.54
CA ALA A 75 -13.31 -3.13 -31.73
C ALA A 75 -12.75 -1.76 -32.16
N VAL A 76 -12.45 -0.87 -31.20
CA VAL A 76 -11.76 0.40 -31.47
C VAL A 76 -10.36 0.14 -32.01
N GLY A 77 -9.63 -0.83 -31.44
CA GLY A 77 -8.31 -1.24 -31.91
C GLY A 77 -8.31 -1.72 -33.35
N GLN A 78 -9.28 -2.54 -33.74
CA GLN A 78 -9.46 -2.98 -35.13
C GLN A 78 -9.76 -1.80 -36.06
N THR A 79 -10.59 -0.85 -35.62
CA THR A 79 -10.91 0.36 -36.39
C THR A 79 -9.67 1.23 -36.62
N VAL A 80 -8.87 1.47 -35.57
CA VAL A 80 -7.62 2.25 -35.65
C VAL A 80 -6.56 1.49 -36.46
N ALA A 81 -6.52 0.16 -36.38
CA ALA A 81 -5.62 -0.67 -37.19
C ALA A 81 -5.95 -0.64 -38.68
N GLY A 82 -7.24 -0.57 -39.03
CA GLY A 82 -7.73 -0.45 -40.40
C GLY A 82 -7.49 0.93 -41.03
N ALA A 83 -7.27 1.98 -40.22
CA ALA A 83 -6.91 3.30 -40.72
C ALA A 83 -5.46 3.30 -41.24
N ASN A 84 -5.31 3.17 -42.57
CA ASN A 84 -4.03 3.27 -43.24
C ASN A 84 -4.03 4.44 -44.22
N PHE A 85 -3.25 5.48 -43.92
CA PHE A 85 -3.12 6.66 -44.77
C PHE A 85 -1.99 6.43 -45.77
N GLY A 86 -2.34 5.81 -46.91
CA GLY A 86 -1.39 5.60 -48.00
C GLY A 86 -1.06 6.89 -48.73
N ALA A 87 0.18 7.02 -49.24
CA ALA A 87 0.62 8.19 -50.02
C ALA A 87 -0.27 8.50 -51.25
N LYS A 88 -1.05 7.53 -51.73
CA LYS A 88 -1.99 7.70 -52.86
C LYS A 88 -3.30 8.39 -52.49
N SER A 89 -3.70 8.46 -51.22
CA SER A 89 -5.00 9.01 -50.83
C SER A 89 -5.01 10.54 -50.67
N MET A 90 -3.86 11.22 -50.66
CA MET A 90 -3.79 12.66 -50.36
C MET A 90 -3.08 13.56 -51.40
N GLY A 91 -2.71 13.02 -52.57
CA GLY A 91 -2.09 13.81 -53.65
C GLY A 91 -0.75 14.46 -53.27
N VAL A 92 -0.19 15.27 -54.19
CA VAL A 92 1.17 15.84 -54.10
C VAL A 92 1.33 16.82 -52.93
N VAL A 93 0.24 17.42 -52.44
CA VAL A 93 0.25 18.34 -51.28
C VAL A 93 0.23 17.57 -49.93
N GLY A 94 -0.11 16.28 -49.93
CA GLY A 94 -0.34 15.48 -48.72
C GLY A 94 0.90 14.85 -48.05
N ALA A 95 2.07 14.88 -48.69
CA ALA A 95 3.26 14.16 -48.22
C ALA A 95 3.72 14.63 -46.82
N GLY A 96 3.61 15.93 -46.51
CA GLY A 96 3.94 16.48 -45.19
C GLY A 96 2.94 16.09 -44.09
N MET A 97 1.65 15.97 -44.43
CA MET A 97 0.61 15.60 -43.46
C MET A 97 0.57 14.09 -43.19
N THR A 98 1.04 13.27 -44.12
CA THR A 98 1.02 11.80 -43.99
C THR A 98 1.93 11.35 -42.84
N GLY A 99 3.06 12.03 -42.61
CA GLY A 99 3.95 11.75 -41.49
C GLY A 99 3.28 12.01 -40.13
N THR A 100 2.67 13.17 -39.95
CA THR A 100 1.97 13.53 -38.71
C THR A 100 0.78 12.61 -38.44
N LEU A 101 -0.02 12.27 -39.47
CA LEU A 101 -1.15 11.36 -39.33
C LEU A 101 -0.72 9.94 -38.95
N ASN A 102 0.36 9.43 -39.55
CA ASN A 102 0.91 8.12 -39.17
C ASN A 102 1.47 8.12 -37.75
N GLY A 103 2.04 9.24 -37.29
CA GLY A 103 2.43 9.43 -35.90
C GLY A 103 1.24 9.33 -34.94
N THR A 104 0.16 10.08 -35.21
CA THR A 104 -1.07 10.05 -34.39
C THR A 104 -1.74 8.67 -34.38
N VAL A 105 -1.80 7.98 -35.53
CA VAL A 105 -2.34 6.61 -35.60
C VAL A 105 -1.49 5.63 -34.79
N THR A 106 -0.17 5.77 -34.82
CA THR A 106 0.74 4.92 -34.04
C THR A 106 0.54 5.13 -32.55
N ALA A 107 0.50 6.39 -32.10
CA ALA A 107 0.19 6.72 -30.70
C ALA A 107 -1.19 6.16 -30.28
N ALA A 108 -2.21 6.31 -31.13
CA ALA A 108 -3.55 5.78 -30.87
C ALA A 108 -3.54 4.24 -30.72
N LYS A 109 -2.78 3.51 -31.55
CA LYS A 109 -2.61 2.05 -31.43
C LYS A 109 -2.01 1.66 -30.09
N GLU A 110 -0.99 2.38 -29.64
CA GLU A 110 -0.36 2.14 -28.34
C GLU A 110 -1.33 2.42 -27.18
N HIS A 111 -2.10 3.51 -27.24
CA HIS A 111 -3.09 3.82 -26.22
C HIS A 111 -4.18 2.74 -26.13
N VAL A 112 -4.68 2.25 -27.27
CA VAL A 112 -5.68 1.18 -27.30
C VAL A 112 -5.09 -0.13 -26.77
N ALA A 113 -3.84 -0.47 -27.11
CA ALA A 113 -3.16 -1.65 -26.59
C ALA A 113 -3.00 -1.59 -25.06
N ARG A 114 -2.57 -0.45 -24.52
CA ARG A 114 -2.47 -0.23 -23.07
C ARG A 114 -3.82 -0.35 -22.37
N ALA A 115 -4.87 0.28 -22.94
CA ALA A 115 -6.22 0.17 -22.40
C ALA A 115 -6.74 -1.28 -22.41
N GLY A 116 -6.47 -2.02 -23.48
CA GLY A 116 -6.85 -3.43 -23.59
C GLY A 116 -6.22 -4.29 -22.51
N LYS A 117 -4.91 -4.11 -22.28
CA LYS A 117 -4.17 -4.79 -21.21
C LYS A 117 -4.71 -4.44 -19.81
N ALA A 118 -4.98 -3.17 -19.54
CA ALA A 118 -5.50 -2.73 -18.25
C ALA A 118 -6.88 -3.34 -17.92
N VAL A 119 -7.77 -3.44 -18.92
CA VAL A 119 -9.09 -4.08 -18.75
C VAL A 119 -8.95 -5.58 -18.53
N GLU A 120 -8.02 -6.23 -19.22
CA GLU A 120 -7.72 -7.65 -19.02
C GLU A 120 -7.16 -7.93 -17.62
N ASP A 121 -6.19 -7.13 -17.16
CA ASP A 121 -5.62 -7.25 -15.81
C ASP A 121 -6.69 -7.01 -14.74
N ALA A 122 -7.57 -6.01 -14.93
CA ALA A 122 -8.70 -5.76 -14.02
C ALA A 122 -9.69 -6.93 -13.99
N GLY A 123 -9.97 -7.55 -15.14
CA GLY A 123 -10.82 -8.75 -15.23
C GLY A 123 -10.21 -9.93 -14.48
N ALA A 124 -8.92 -10.19 -14.69
CA ALA A 124 -8.19 -11.26 -14.01
C ALA A 124 -8.19 -11.08 -12.48
N ARG A 125 -7.97 -9.85 -12.00
CA ARG A 125 -8.02 -9.53 -10.55
C ARG A 125 -9.42 -9.69 -9.97
N THR A 126 -10.45 -9.20 -10.67
CA THR A 126 -11.84 -9.33 -10.22
C THR A 126 -12.23 -10.81 -10.08
N LYS A 127 -11.80 -11.63 -11.04
CA LYS A 127 -11.98 -13.09 -10.99
C LYS A 127 -11.24 -13.72 -9.81
N ALA A 128 -9.96 -13.38 -9.59
CA ALA A 128 -9.18 -13.90 -8.48
C ALA A 128 -9.78 -13.54 -7.10
N VAL A 129 -10.27 -12.30 -6.94
CA VAL A 129 -10.96 -11.87 -5.71
C VAL A 129 -12.25 -12.67 -5.49
N ARG A 130 -13.02 -12.93 -6.55
CA ARG A 130 -14.22 -13.76 -6.47
C ARG A 130 -13.89 -15.19 -6.04
N GLU A 131 -12.92 -15.83 -6.68
CA GLU A 131 -12.46 -17.19 -6.33
C GLU A 131 -11.95 -17.27 -4.88
N HIS A 132 -11.30 -16.21 -4.38
CA HIS A 132 -10.86 -16.11 -3.00
C HIS A 132 -12.03 -16.07 -2.01
N TYR A 133 -13.06 -15.25 -2.28
CA TYR A 133 -14.26 -15.21 -1.44
C TYR A 133 -15.00 -16.54 -1.45
N GLU A 134 -15.18 -17.16 -2.62
CA GLU A 134 -15.81 -18.49 -2.75
C GLU A 134 -15.04 -19.55 -1.94
N THR A 135 -13.71 -19.52 -1.99
CA THR A 135 -12.84 -20.42 -1.20
C THR A 135 -12.96 -20.16 0.30
N THR A 136 -12.96 -18.89 0.71
CA THR A 136 -13.07 -18.48 2.12
C THR A 136 -14.41 -18.89 2.71
N GLU A 137 -15.50 -18.70 1.95
CA GLU A 137 -16.84 -19.11 2.33
C GLU A 137 -16.93 -20.64 2.45
N ALA A 138 -16.38 -21.39 1.49
CA ALA A 138 -16.31 -22.85 1.55
C ALA A 138 -15.53 -23.35 2.78
N ASN A 139 -14.38 -22.74 3.08
CA ASN A 139 -13.57 -23.08 4.26
C ASN A 139 -14.29 -22.73 5.57
N SER A 140 -14.98 -21.59 5.62
CA SER A 140 -15.77 -21.17 6.78
C SER A 140 -16.94 -22.13 7.01
N ALA A 141 -17.66 -22.49 5.93
CA ALA A 141 -18.74 -23.47 5.99
C ALA A 141 -18.25 -24.85 6.45
N ALA A 142 -17.08 -25.31 5.97
CA ALA A 142 -16.47 -26.56 6.40
C ALA A 142 -16.08 -26.53 7.90
N THR A 143 -15.53 -25.42 8.37
CA THR A 143 -15.17 -25.22 9.78
C THR A 143 -16.41 -25.23 10.68
N ILE A 144 -17.46 -24.51 10.29
CA ILE A 144 -18.74 -24.49 11.03
C ILE A 144 -19.36 -25.90 11.05
N ALA A 145 -19.36 -26.60 9.92
CA ALA A 145 -19.86 -27.97 9.84
C ALA A 145 -19.05 -28.96 10.69
N ALA A 146 -17.73 -28.73 10.84
CA ALA A 146 -16.88 -29.53 11.72
C ALA A 146 -17.14 -29.23 13.20
N ALA A 147 -17.34 -27.97 13.57
CA ALA A 147 -17.65 -27.53 14.94
C ALA A 147 -19.04 -27.98 15.40
N GLY A 148 -20.00 -28.11 14.47
CA GLY A 148 -21.35 -28.62 14.75
C GLY A 148 -21.42 -30.14 15.00
N LYS A 149 -20.31 -30.88 14.85
CA LYS A 149 -20.30 -32.30 15.25
C LYS A 149 -20.23 -32.37 16.78
N PRO A 150 -21.15 -33.09 17.44
CA PRO A 150 -21.06 -33.29 18.88
C PRO A 150 -19.73 -33.98 19.18
N VAL A 151 -18.88 -33.28 19.92
CA VAL A 151 -17.73 -33.90 20.57
C VAL A 151 -18.29 -34.90 21.57
N ASP A 152 -17.97 -36.18 21.40
CA ASP A 152 -18.32 -37.21 22.38
C ASP A 152 -17.83 -36.73 23.75
N ALA A 153 -18.75 -36.64 24.70
CA ALA A 153 -18.43 -36.26 26.06
C ALA A 153 -17.28 -37.17 26.54
N PRO A 154 -16.21 -36.60 27.13
CA PRO A 154 -15.09 -37.38 27.60
C PRO A 154 -15.61 -38.53 28.47
N LYS A 155 -15.27 -39.75 28.08
CA LYS A 155 -15.67 -40.98 28.77
C LYS A 155 -15.40 -40.78 30.27
N PRO A 156 -16.40 -40.87 31.16
CA PRO A 156 -16.20 -40.64 32.58
C PRO A 156 -15.07 -41.57 33.05
N ALA A 157 -14.00 -40.96 33.58
CA ALA A 157 -12.88 -41.68 34.12
C ALA A 157 -13.41 -42.66 35.16
N ALA A 158 -13.13 -43.96 34.95
CA ALA A 158 -13.50 -44.99 35.89
C ALA A 158 -12.96 -44.64 37.27
N ALA A 159 -13.85 -44.62 38.26
CA ALA A 159 -13.54 -44.37 39.66
C ALA A 159 -12.54 -45.41 40.18
N GLY A 160 -11.26 -45.10 40.09
CA GLY A 160 -10.20 -45.81 40.81
C GLY A 160 -10.21 -45.35 42.25
N GLY A 161 -10.69 -46.20 43.15
CA GLY A 161 -10.69 -45.96 44.59
C GLY A 161 -9.27 -45.77 45.13
N GLY A 162 -9.01 -44.62 45.72
CA GLY A 162 -7.79 -44.30 46.45
C GLY A 162 -8.15 -43.58 47.74
N ASN A 163 -7.93 -44.25 48.86
CA ASN A 163 -8.13 -43.74 50.22
C ASN A 163 -7.21 -42.53 50.47
N ASN A 164 -7.79 -41.38 50.83
CA ASN A 164 -7.07 -40.30 51.49
C ASN A 164 -7.83 -39.83 52.75
N PRO A 165 -7.11 -39.51 53.85
CA PRO A 165 -7.72 -39.13 55.13
C PRO A 165 -8.30 -37.71 55.09
N PRO A 166 -9.25 -37.37 56.00
CA PRO A 166 -9.98 -36.11 55.95
C PRO A 166 -9.14 -34.92 56.46
N PRO A 167 -9.23 -33.73 55.84
CA PRO A 167 -8.71 -32.51 56.44
C PRO A 167 -9.73 -31.88 57.40
N PRO A 168 -9.29 -31.28 58.52
CA PRO A 168 -10.15 -30.49 59.38
C PRO A 168 -10.20 -29.03 58.89
N GLY A 169 -11.37 -28.40 59.00
CA GLY A 169 -11.47 -26.94 59.04
C GLY A 169 -12.35 -26.31 57.96
N SER A 170 -13.55 -25.98 58.38
CA SER A 170 -14.56 -25.13 57.75
C SER A 170 -14.05 -23.76 57.30
N ASN A 171 -14.35 -23.39 56.04
CA ASN A 171 -14.39 -22.00 55.56
C ASN A 171 -15.74 -21.71 54.84
N PRO A 172 -16.24 -20.47 54.90
CA PRO A 172 -17.59 -20.07 54.45
C PRO A 172 -17.73 -20.02 52.91
N PRO A 173 -18.96 -19.95 52.37
CA PRO A 173 -19.22 -20.20 50.95
C PRO A 173 -18.72 -19.04 50.07
N PRO A 174 -18.10 -19.31 48.90
CA PRO A 174 -17.92 -18.29 47.89
C PRO A 174 -19.24 -18.08 47.16
N THR A 175 -19.85 -16.92 47.38
CA THR A 175 -20.78 -16.32 46.43
C THR A 175 -19.97 -15.70 45.30
N HIS A 176 -19.93 -16.30 44.12
CA HIS A 176 -19.92 -15.64 42.80
C HIS A 176 -19.88 -16.71 41.69
N PRO A 177 -20.72 -16.62 40.65
CA PRO A 177 -20.61 -17.47 39.47
C PRO A 177 -19.33 -17.17 38.68
N PRO A 178 -18.81 -18.12 37.88
CA PRO A 178 -17.60 -17.91 37.11
C PRO A 178 -17.83 -16.84 36.04
N ASP A 179 -17.06 -15.76 36.11
CA ASP A 179 -16.94 -14.77 35.03
C ASP A 179 -16.35 -15.46 33.79
N ASP A 180 -17.03 -15.26 32.67
CA ASP A 180 -16.62 -15.72 31.36
C ASP A 180 -15.32 -15.03 30.92
N GLY A 181 -14.19 -15.75 30.99
CA GLY A 181 -13.18 -15.88 29.91
C GLY A 181 -12.62 -14.66 29.16
N GLY A 182 -12.80 -13.42 29.62
CA GLY A 182 -12.21 -12.23 29.00
C GLY A 182 -10.71 -12.15 29.34
N GLY A 183 -9.86 -12.50 28.38
CA GLY A 183 -8.40 -12.42 28.52
C GLY A 183 -7.95 -11.03 28.95
N MET A 184 -7.37 -10.92 30.15
CA MET A 184 -6.85 -9.65 30.65
C MET A 184 -5.60 -9.25 29.85
N HIS A 185 -5.74 -8.28 28.95
CA HIS A 185 -4.61 -7.69 28.25
C HIS A 185 -3.82 -6.78 29.20
N ASN A 186 -2.55 -7.10 29.33
CA ASN A 186 -1.57 -6.54 30.24
C ASN A 186 -1.16 -5.13 29.82
N ASN A 187 -1.98 -4.14 30.16
CA ASN A 187 -1.58 -2.75 30.22
C ASN A 187 -2.10 -2.12 31.52
N GLN A 188 -1.18 -1.84 32.45
CA GLN A 188 -1.31 -1.20 33.78
C GLN A 188 -2.64 -0.48 34.11
N GLY A 189 -3.76 -1.20 34.21
CA GLY A 189 -5.06 -0.66 34.61
C GLY A 189 -5.97 -0.14 33.47
N HIS A 190 -5.64 -0.38 32.20
CA HIS A 190 -6.50 -0.04 31.07
C HIS A 190 -7.07 -1.29 30.40
N HIS A 191 -8.39 -1.35 30.29
CA HIS A 191 -9.08 -2.38 29.51
C HIS A 191 -9.21 -1.93 28.05
N ALA A 192 -9.09 -2.88 27.13
CA ALA A 192 -9.39 -2.73 25.71
C ALA A 192 -10.29 -3.90 25.30
N SER A 193 -11.23 -3.66 24.37
CA SER A 193 -12.09 -4.74 23.86
C SER A 193 -11.39 -5.55 22.78
N ASP A 194 -11.86 -6.78 22.53
CA ASP A 194 -11.35 -7.62 21.44
C ASP A 194 -11.45 -6.92 20.07
N ASP A 195 -12.50 -6.12 19.86
CA ASP A 195 -12.67 -5.32 18.65
C ASP A 195 -11.58 -4.25 18.50
N GLU A 196 -11.18 -3.61 19.61
CA GLU A 196 -10.07 -2.67 19.63
C GLU A 196 -8.73 -3.36 19.41
N LEU A 197 -8.61 -4.64 19.74
CA LEU A 197 -7.35 -5.38 19.64
C LEU A 197 -7.23 -6.22 18.36
N ARG A 198 -8.29 -6.29 17.54
CA ARG A 198 -8.26 -6.96 16.23
C ARG A 198 -7.42 -6.21 15.21
N GLY A 199 -6.57 -6.91 14.47
CA GLY A 199 -5.74 -6.33 13.41
C GLY A 199 -6.56 -5.79 12.25
N GLN A 200 -6.26 -4.56 11.82
CA GLN A 200 -6.93 -3.85 10.73
C GLN A 200 -5.99 -3.60 9.56
N TYR A 201 -4.70 -3.44 9.84
CA TYR A 201 -3.67 -3.10 8.86
C TYR A 201 -2.93 -4.34 8.39
N THR A 202 -3.64 -5.42 8.06
CA THR A 202 -3.04 -6.63 7.50
C THR A 202 -2.35 -6.35 6.17
N ARG A 203 -1.41 -7.20 5.77
CA ARG A 203 -0.76 -7.10 4.46
C ARG A 203 -1.78 -7.16 3.33
N GLU A 204 -2.77 -8.03 3.44
CA GLU A 204 -3.88 -8.11 2.48
C GLU A 204 -4.65 -6.79 2.39
N SER A 205 -4.98 -6.15 3.53
CA SER A 205 -5.72 -4.88 3.50
C SER A 205 -4.90 -3.75 2.86
N MET A 206 -3.57 -3.78 2.98
CA MET A 206 -2.66 -2.82 2.34
C MET A 206 -2.44 -3.08 0.84
N GLN A 207 -2.65 -4.30 0.34
CA GLN A 207 -2.48 -4.66 -1.08
C GLN A 207 -3.59 -4.10 -1.99
N THR A 208 -4.66 -3.55 -1.41
CA THR A 208 -5.89 -3.16 -2.12
C THR A 208 -5.78 -1.95 -3.07
N ARG A 209 -4.58 -1.38 -3.30
CA ARG A 209 -4.44 -0.29 -4.28
C ARG A 209 -4.48 -0.81 -5.73
N PRO A 210 -5.19 -0.12 -6.63
CA PRO A 210 -5.39 -0.57 -8.01
C PRO A 210 -4.11 -0.63 -8.85
N THR A 211 -3.02 0.02 -8.44
CA THR A 211 -1.76 0.08 -9.18
C THR A 211 -0.57 -0.21 -8.28
N SER A 212 0.33 -1.09 -8.72
CA SER A 212 1.62 -1.33 -8.06
C SER A 212 2.45 -0.05 -8.03
N THR A 213 3.38 0.03 -7.08
CA THR A 213 4.35 1.13 -6.95
C THR A 213 5.05 1.44 -8.27
N ASP A 214 5.53 0.42 -8.96
CA ASP A 214 6.18 0.54 -10.26
C ASP A 214 5.27 1.19 -11.30
N ASN A 215 3.98 0.85 -11.32
CA ASN A 215 3.04 1.49 -12.25
C ASN A 215 2.87 2.98 -11.92
N GLN A 216 2.79 3.35 -10.64
CA GLN A 216 2.71 4.77 -10.25
C GLN A 216 3.98 5.54 -10.64
N ILE A 217 5.15 4.93 -10.47
CA ILE A 217 6.44 5.51 -10.89
C ILE A 217 6.45 5.66 -12.42
N ARG A 218 6.08 4.62 -13.17
CA ARG A 218 6.05 4.64 -14.63
C ARG A 218 5.08 5.67 -15.17
N ASP A 219 3.90 5.77 -14.57
CA ASP A 219 2.88 6.76 -14.94
C ASP A 219 3.40 8.18 -14.68
N ALA A 220 4.02 8.43 -13.51
CA ALA A 220 4.60 9.73 -13.18
C ALA A 220 5.75 10.11 -14.13
N ALA A 221 6.67 9.18 -14.41
CA ALA A 221 7.76 9.37 -15.37
C ALA A 221 7.20 9.70 -16.77
N SER A 222 6.23 8.92 -17.25
CA SER A 222 5.60 9.11 -18.56
C SER A 222 4.91 10.48 -18.67
N ARG A 223 4.18 10.91 -17.64
CA ARG A 223 3.51 12.23 -17.64
C ARG A 223 4.50 13.39 -17.74
N LEU A 224 5.69 13.22 -17.19
CA LEU A 224 6.76 14.22 -17.21
C LEU A 224 7.65 14.11 -18.45
N GLY A 225 7.38 13.16 -19.35
CA GLY A 225 8.13 12.97 -20.60
C GLY A 225 9.46 12.21 -20.45
N TYR A 226 9.63 11.48 -19.35
CA TYR A 226 10.80 10.63 -19.11
C TYR A 226 10.55 9.18 -19.53
N ASP A 227 11.63 8.44 -19.82
CA ASP A 227 11.57 7.01 -20.09
C ASP A 227 11.31 6.23 -18.78
N PRO A 228 10.17 5.51 -18.66
CA PRO A 228 9.80 4.87 -17.40
C PRO A 228 10.75 3.77 -16.92
N ASP A 229 11.35 3.02 -17.84
CA ASP A 229 12.25 1.90 -17.52
C ASP A 229 13.62 2.42 -17.08
N GLN A 230 14.13 3.41 -17.80
CA GLN A 230 15.33 4.14 -17.40
C GLN A 230 15.13 4.77 -16.02
N HIS A 231 13.97 5.39 -15.77
CA HIS A 231 13.66 5.97 -14.47
C HIS A 231 13.72 4.95 -13.35
N LEU A 232 13.05 3.81 -13.50
CA LEU A 232 13.06 2.72 -12.52
C LEU A 232 14.48 2.22 -12.24
N ALA A 233 15.31 2.06 -13.27
CA ALA A 233 16.71 1.65 -13.10
C ALA A 233 17.52 2.64 -12.25
N MET A 234 17.24 3.95 -12.37
CA MET A 234 17.91 4.98 -11.56
C MET A 234 17.47 4.97 -10.10
N THR A 235 16.26 4.51 -9.77
CA THR A 235 15.80 4.44 -8.37
C THR A 235 16.66 3.51 -7.51
N LEU A 236 17.36 2.56 -8.13
CA LEU A 236 18.23 1.58 -7.51
C LEU A 236 19.71 2.00 -7.43
N GLN A 237 20.04 3.20 -7.89
CA GLN A 237 21.41 3.72 -7.91
C GLN A 237 21.61 4.77 -6.81
N PRO A 238 22.79 4.79 -6.15
CA PRO A 238 23.16 5.88 -5.26
C PRO A 238 23.13 7.22 -6.02
N THR A 239 22.68 8.30 -5.39
CA THR A 239 22.65 9.62 -6.04
C THR A 239 24.04 10.06 -6.51
N ALA A 240 25.11 9.64 -5.82
CA ALA A 240 26.49 9.89 -6.22
C ALA A 240 26.84 9.37 -7.62
N ASP A 241 26.20 8.29 -8.09
CA ASP A 241 26.45 7.66 -9.38
C ASP A 241 25.58 8.24 -10.51
N LEU A 242 24.56 9.02 -10.15
CA LEU A 242 23.69 9.71 -11.10
C LEU A 242 24.31 11.02 -11.60
N THR A 243 24.12 11.31 -12.88
CA THR A 243 24.43 12.63 -13.45
C THR A 243 23.48 13.72 -12.91
N PRO A 244 23.83 15.02 -13.01
CA PRO A 244 22.94 16.09 -12.56
C PRO A 244 21.55 16.07 -13.20
N ALA A 245 21.45 15.74 -14.50
CA ALA A 245 20.16 15.63 -15.19
C ALA A 245 19.31 14.47 -14.65
N GLN A 246 19.95 13.32 -14.39
CA GLN A 246 19.28 12.16 -13.78
C GLN A 246 18.81 12.43 -12.35
N ARG A 247 19.58 13.20 -11.56
CA ARG A 247 19.14 13.65 -10.22
C ARG A 247 17.91 14.55 -10.31
N ALA A 248 17.90 15.50 -11.25
CA ALA A 248 16.76 16.37 -11.48
C ALA A 248 15.51 15.57 -11.91
N GLU A 249 15.68 14.55 -12.76
CA GLU A 249 14.61 13.63 -13.15
C GLU A 249 14.08 12.84 -11.94
N ILE A 250 14.95 12.23 -11.13
CA ILE A 250 14.58 11.52 -9.89
C ILE A 250 13.74 12.42 -9.00
N VAL A 251 14.19 13.65 -8.75
CA VAL A 251 13.44 14.61 -7.93
C VAL A 251 12.08 14.92 -8.54
N ALA A 252 12.02 15.16 -9.85
CA ALA A 252 10.77 15.50 -10.54
C ALA A 252 9.72 14.38 -10.42
N VAL A 253 10.09 13.13 -10.74
CA VAL A 253 9.15 11.99 -10.69
C VAL A 253 8.82 11.62 -9.25
N ARG A 254 9.81 11.58 -8.34
CA ARG A 254 9.57 11.21 -6.94
C ARG A 254 8.66 12.21 -6.23
N ASN A 255 8.71 13.49 -6.60
CA ASN A 255 7.82 14.53 -6.09
C ASN A 255 6.35 14.32 -6.48
N GLU A 256 6.05 13.59 -7.56
CA GLU A 256 4.68 13.23 -7.95
C GLU A 256 4.07 12.17 -7.02
N LEU A 257 4.90 11.40 -6.32
CA LEU A 257 4.45 10.30 -5.46
C LEU A 257 4.20 10.79 -4.03
N LYS A 258 2.95 10.69 -3.57
CA LYS A 258 2.50 11.16 -2.26
C LYS A 258 2.08 10.00 -1.34
N ALA A 259 2.32 10.19 -0.05
CA ALA A 259 1.63 9.47 1.02
C ALA A 259 0.42 10.31 1.43
N ASN A 260 -0.79 9.85 1.11
CA ASN A 260 -1.99 10.62 1.40
C ASN A 260 -2.34 10.51 2.90
N PRO A 261 -2.96 11.55 3.51
CA PRO A 261 -3.44 11.45 4.88
C PRO A 261 -4.28 10.19 5.13
N GLY A 262 -3.99 9.47 6.22
CA GLY A 262 -4.69 8.23 6.57
C GLY A 262 -4.24 7.00 5.79
N GLU A 263 -3.42 7.12 4.75
CA GLU A 263 -2.79 5.97 4.12
C GLU A 263 -1.90 5.23 5.12
N ILE A 264 -1.95 3.90 5.15
CA ILE A 264 -1.10 3.13 6.05
C ILE A 264 0.36 3.27 5.62
N MET A 265 1.20 3.68 6.56
CA MET A 265 2.64 3.73 6.49
C MET A 265 3.23 2.54 7.25
N THR A 266 4.42 2.13 6.86
CA THR A 266 5.11 0.98 7.43
C THR A 266 6.56 1.30 7.77
N LYS A 267 7.06 0.66 8.83
CA LYS A 267 8.44 0.69 9.25
C LYS A 267 8.86 -0.67 9.79
N VAL A 268 9.98 -1.19 9.33
CA VAL A 268 10.60 -2.37 9.94
C VAL A 268 11.49 -1.90 11.09
N VAL A 269 11.32 -2.50 12.27
CA VAL A 269 12.03 -2.10 13.50
C VAL A 269 12.90 -3.23 14.02
N LYS A 270 13.98 -2.88 14.75
CA LYS A 270 14.83 -3.86 15.44
C LYS A 270 14.00 -4.68 16.44
N PRO A 271 14.29 -5.98 16.63
CA PRO A 271 13.61 -6.80 17.63
C PRO A 271 13.53 -6.17 19.02
N GLU A 272 14.65 -5.68 19.53
CA GLU A 272 14.75 -5.04 20.86
C GLU A 272 13.90 -3.76 20.97
N ILE A 273 13.72 -3.01 19.87
CA ILE A 273 12.84 -1.84 19.83
C ILE A 273 11.38 -2.28 19.80
N GLY A 274 11.06 -3.32 19.02
CA GLY A 274 9.73 -3.92 18.95
C GLY A 274 9.24 -4.39 20.32
N GLU A 275 10.07 -5.17 21.01
CA GLU A 275 9.78 -5.66 22.37
C GLU A 275 9.63 -4.53 23.39
N ALA A 276 10.56 -3.56 23.41
CA ALA A 276 10.47 -2.42 24.30
C ALA A 276 9.21 -1.58 24.04
N THR A 277 8.83 -1.42 22.76
CA THR A 277 7.62 -0.70 22.35
C THR A 277 6.36 -1.42 22.82
N LEU A 278 6.25 -2.73 22.59
CA LEU A 278 5.13 -3.54 23.07
C LEU A 278 5.02 -3.54 24.59
N GLY A 279 6.15 -3.45 25.30
CA GLY A 279 6.20 -3.30 26.76
C GLY A 279 5.97 -1.88 27.28
N ASN A 280 5.65 -0.90 26.43
CA ASN A 280 5.56 0.54 26.76
C ASN A 280 6.83 1.09 27.47
N GLN A 281 8.00 0.54 27.16
CA GLN A 281 9.25 0.92 27.80
C GLN A 281 9.86 2.16 27.11
N GLY A 282 10.37 3.10 27.90
CA GLY A 282 11.05 4.32 27.42
C GLY A 282 12.53 4.13 27.05
N SER A 283 13.03 2.90 27.12
CA SER A 283 14.41 2.54 26.78
C SER A 283 14.51 1.10 26.32
N TYR A 284 15.57 0.76 25.59
CA TYR A 284 15.91 -0.61 25.21
C TYR A 284 17.43 -0.81 25.29
N VAL A 285 17.88 -2.07 25.32
CA VAL A 285 19.31 -2.40 25.20
C VAL A 285 19.58 -2.74 23.74
N ASP A 286 20.41 -1.94 23.08
CA ASP A 286 20.78 -2.18 21.68
C ASP A 286 21.63 -3.45 21.57
N GLY A 287 21.16 -4.41 20.76
CA GLY A 287 21.76 -5.74 20.69
C GLY A 287 23.16 -5.77 20.06
N HIS A 288 23.55 -4.70 19.37
CA HIS A 288 24.88 -4.58 18.75
C HIS A 288 25.91 -3.95 19.69
N SER A 289 25.58 -2.82 20.28
CA SER A 289 26.49 -2.05 21.14
C SER A 289 26.42 -2.43 22.62
N GLY A 290 25.34 -3.10 23.05
CA GLY A 290 25.05 -3.41 24.45
C GLY A 290 24.67 -2.19 25.29
N LYS A 291 24.51 -1.01 24.68
CA LYS A 291 24.15 0.23 25.37
C LYS A 291 22.65 0.35 25.56
N THR A 292 22.25 0.98 26.66
CA THR A 292 20.86 1.40 26.85
C THR A 292 20.61 2.66 26.04
N GLU A 293 19.66 2.58 25.12
CA GLU A 293 19.25 3.65 24.22
C GLU A 293 17.81 4.08 24.54
N PRO A 294 17.43 5.34 24.29
CA PRO A 294 16.05 5.80 24.47
C PRO A 294 15.11 5.09 23.49
N ASN A 295 13.93 4.70 23.99
CA ASN A 295 12.81 4.24 23.18
C ASN A 295 11.66 5.25 23.29
N TYR A 296 10.95 5.45 22.18
CA TYR A 296 9.80 6.36 22.15
C TYR A 296 8.55 5.56 21.76
N PRO A 297 7.97 4.78 22.69
CA PRO A 297 6.88 3.85 22.37
C PRO A 297 5.63 4.56 21.83
N THR A 298 5.46 5.86 22.09
CA THR A 298 4.30 6.64 21.67
C THR A 298 4.51 7.39 20.35
N SER A 299 5.67 7.27 19.70
CA SER A 299 5.99 7.99 18.48
C SER A 299 6.65 7.12 17.41
N VAL A 300 6.65 7.62 16.19
CA VAL A 300 7.40 7.06 15.07
C VAL A 300 8.24 8.14 14.42
N GLY A 301 9.46 7.77 14.03
CA GLY A 301 10.37 8.66 13.33
C GLY A 301 11.30 7.92 12.39
N GLY A 302 12.04 8.66 11.59
CA GLY A 302 12.99 8.13 10.61
C GLY A 302 12.32 7.66 9.32
N SER A 303 13.02 6.85 8.54
CA SER A 303 12.51 6.32 7.27
C SER A 303 11.29 5.43 7.43
N VAL A 304 10.29 5.67 6.56
CA VAL A 304 9.03 4.93 6.45
C VAL A 304 8.60 4.84 4.98
N ALA A 305 7.78 3.83 4.64
CA ALA A 305 7.23 3.65 3.29
C ALA A 305 5.71 3.44 3.36
N ARG A 306 4.99 3.72 2.27
CA ARG A 306 3.56 3.38 2.20
C ARG A 306 3.41 1.87 2.31
N GLY A 307 2.44 1.42 3.11
CA GLY A 307 2.13 0.00 3.26
C GLY A 307 1.76 -0.64 1.94
N SER A 308 1.09 0.09 1.06
CA SER A 308 0.78 -0.38 -0.29
C SER A 308 2.02 -0.65 -1.16
N ASP A 309 3.15 0.02 -0.90
CA ASP A 309 4.40 -0.20 -1.64
C ASP A 309 5.22 -1.38 -1.08
N THR A 310 4.99 -1.75 0.18
CA THR A 310 5.73 -2.80 0.88
C THR A 310 4.94 -4.10 1.03
N ALA A 311 3.62 -4.09 0.83
CA ALA A 311 2.75 -5.23 1.08
C ALA A 311 3.00 -6.45 0.16
N GLN A 312 3.74 -6.27 -0.93
CA GLN A 312 4.19 -7.38 -1.79
C GLN A 312 5.35 -8.19 -1.18
N TYR A 313 6.03 -7.64 -0.16
CA TYR A 313 7.11 -8.32 0.56
C TYR A 313 6.52 -9.02 1.78
N GLY A 314 6.63 -10.34 1.81
CA GLY A 314 6.02 -11.18 2.82
C GLY A 314 7.00 -11.66 3.88
N THR A 315 8.30 -11.61 3.63
CA THR A 315 9.31 -12.25 4.49
C THR A 315 10.33 -11.26 5.07
N PRO A 316 10.96 -11.58 6.23
CA PRO A 316 12.09 -10.81 6.76
C PRO A 316 13.21 -10.60 5.73
N GLN A 317 13.55 -11.63 4.95
CA GLN A 317 14.60 -11.54 3.95
C GLN A 317 14.21 -10.57 2.82
N GLU A 318 12.97 -10.59 2.36
CA GLU A 318 12.49 -9.61 1.38
C GLU A 318 12.50 -8.19 1.94
N PHE A 319 12.08 -7.98 3.19
CA PHE A 319 12.22 -6.65 3.82
C PHE A 319 13.68 -6.20 3.85
N ARG A 320 14.59 -7.09 4.25
CA ARG A 320 16.02 -6.80 4.29
C ARG A 320 16.55 -6.34 2.94
N ASP A 321 16.25 -7.11 1.89
CA ASP A 321 16.81 -6.89 0.57
C ASP A 321 16.13 -5.72 -0.16
N LYS A 322 14.80 -5.63 -0.09
CA LYS A 322 14.00 -4.66 -0.85
C LYS A 322 13.86 -3.31 -0.18
N LEU A 323 13.99 -3.25 1.15
CA LEU A 323 13.97 -1.98 1.89
C LEU A 323 15.38 -1.49 2.24
N ALA A 324 16.42 -2.13 1.69
CA ALA A 324 17.82 -1.82 1.97
C ALA A 324 18.11 -1.72 3.48
N LEU A 325 17.68 -2.74 4.22
CA LEU A 325 17.91 -2.80 5.67
C LEU A 325 19.23 -3.52 6.01
N ASP A 326 20.04 -3.82 5.00
CA ASP A 326 21.39 -4.35 5.15
C ASP A 326 22.41 -3.22 5.35
N ASP A 327 22.75 -2.99 6.61
CA ASP A 327 23.74 -2.02 7.06
C ASP A 327 25.20 -2.35 6.68
N LYS A 328 25.43 -3.44 5.94
CA LYS A 328 26.77 -3.92 5.55
C LYS A 328 27.72 -4.11 6.74
N GLY A 329 27.17 -4.44 7.92
CA GLY A 329 27.92 -4.66 9.15
C GLY A 329 28.08 -3.44 10.05
N ALA A 330 27.40 -2.32 9.76
CA ALA A 330 27.47 -1.12 10.60
C ALA A 330 26.73 -1.23 11.95
N GLY A 331 26.05 -2.34 12.22
CA GLY A 331 25.42 -2.65 13.50
C GLY A 331 24.01 -2.09 13.73
N TRP A 332 23.42 -1.39 12.77
CA TRP A 332 22.07 -0.82 12.87
C TRP A 332 20.98 -1.65 12.19
N THR A 333 21.31 -2.71 11.46
CA THR A 333 20.33 -3.49 10.69
C THR A 333 19.15 -3.97 11.55
N PRO A 334 17.89 -3.62 11.19
CA PRO A 334 16.72 -4.12 11.91
C PRO A 334 16.41 -5.58 11.59
N VAL A 335 16.89 -6.11 10.46
CA VAL A 335 16.66 -7.50 10.05
C VAL A 335 17.98 -8.13 9.65
N LYS A 336 18.51 -9.01 10.50
CA LYS A 336 19.75 -9.77 10.21
C LYS A 336 19.54 -10.70 9.02
N ALA A 337 20.63 -11.06 8.33
CA ALA A 337 20.58 -12.07 7.29
C ALA A 337 20.05 -13.40 7.85
N GLY A 338 19.06 -14.00 7.18
CA GLY A 338 18.43 -15.24 7.63
C GLY A 338 17.60 -15.12 8.91
N ALA A 339 17.15 -13.91 9.28
CA ALA A 339 16.27 -13.73 10.43
C ALA A 339 14.97 -14.55 10.28
N GLY A 340 14.61 -15.29 11.33
CA GLY A 340 13.39 -16.08 11.38
C GLY A 340 12.11 -15.25 11.48
N GLU A 341 12.25 -13.98 11.89
CA GLU A 341 11.16 -13.04 12.07
C GLU A 341 11.63 -11.58 11.94
N ALA A 342 10.69 -10.68 11.69
CA ALA A 342 10.89 -9.25 11.69
C ALA A 342 9.64 -8.53 12.22
N TYR A 343 9.84 -7.45 12.98
CA TYR A 343 8.76 -6.57 13.38
C TYR A 343 8.49 -5.52 12.31
N GLN A 344 7.21 -5.39 11.94
CA GLN A 344 6.72 -4.34 11.07
C GLN A 344 5.67 -3.51 11.80
N LEU A 345 6.03 -2.26 12.10
CA LEU A 345 5.12 -1.22 12.58
C LEU A 345 4.29 -0.70 11.41
N ARG A 346 2.98 -0.56 11.62
CA ARG A 346 1.98 -0.07 10.67
C ARG A 346 1.13 1.01 11.32
N PHE A 347 0.99 2.17 10.67
CA PHE A 347 0.29 3.32 11.24
C PHE A 347 -0.25 4.24 10.14
N PRO A 348 -1.36 4.97 10.34
CA PRO A 348 -1.86 5.91 9.35
C PRO A 348 -0.93 7.13 9.22
N ALA A 349 -0.72 7.57 7.98
CA ALA A 349 0.04 8.74 7.61
C ALA A 349 -0.50 10.00 8.31
N ASP A 350 0.41 10.83 8.82
CA ASP A 350 0.06 12.09 9.48
C ASP A 350 -0.63 13.04 8.49
N PRO A 351 -1.74 13.70 8.87
CA PRO A 351 -2.41 14.67 8.00
C PRO A 351 -1.59 15.94 7.79
N ASP A 352 -0.60 16.24 8.63
CA ASP A 352 0.35 17.32 8.40
C ASP A 352 1.39 16.86 7.35
N PRO A 353 1.37 17.41 6.13
CA PRO A 353 2.34 17.03 5.10
C PRO A 353 3.78 17.36 5.48
N ARG A 354 4.02 18.25 6.47
CA ARG A 354 5.35 18.58 6.99
C ARG A 354 5.91 17.50 7.93
N ALA A 355 5.09 16.54 8.34
CA ALA A 355 5.55 15.41 9.14
C ALA A 355 6.30 14.38 8.31
N MET A 356 6.14 14.37 6.97
CA MET A 356 6.68 13.36 6.07
C MET A 356 7.37 14.01 4.86
N ASP A 357 8.65 14.27 4.99
CA ASP A 357 9.47 14.77 3.88
C ASP A 357 9.98 13.60 3.04
N ILE A 358 10.21 13.80 1.74
CA ILE A 358 10.91 12.78 0.94
C ILE A 358 12.35 12.68 1.43
N SER A 359 12.89 11.46 1.55
CA SER A 359 14.22 11.18 2.10
C SER A 359 15.38 11.46 1.12
N TYR A 360 15.31 12.57 0.37
CA TYR A 360 16.41 12.99 -0.51
C TYR A 360 17.71 13.21 0.28
N GLY A 361 18.83 12.89 -0.36
CA GLY A 361 20.18 13.05 0.19
C GLY A 361 21.23 12.42 -0.72
N GLY A 362 22.35 11.98 -0.16
CA GLY A 362 23.34 11.23 -0.92
C GLY A 362 24.41 10.58 -0.07
N THR A 363 25.12 9.62 -0.67
CA THR A 363 26.22 8.88 -0.02
C THR A 363 27.53 9.67 0.04
N THR A 364 27.59 10.80 -0.67
CA THR A 364 28.67 11.78 -0.59
C THR A 364 28.10 13.14 -0.23
N GLN A 365 28.88 13.98 0.44
CA GLN A 365 28.48 15.34 0.81
C GLN A 365 28.02 16.13 -0.42
N ARG A 366 28.80 16.08 -1.51
CA ARG A 366 28.46 16.76 -2.77
C ARG A 366 27.12 16.30 -3.34
N ALA A 367 26.85 15.00 -3.39
CA ALA A 367 25.58 14.50 -3.90
C ALA A 367 24.40 14.93 -3.01
N ALA A 368 24.60 14.96 -1.69
CA ALA A 368 23.61 15.44 -0.74
C ALA A 368 23.32 16.94 -0.92
N ASP A 369 24.35 17.77 -1.11
CA ASP A 369 24.24 19.21 -1.40
C ASP A 369 23.43 19.45 -2.69
N GLU A 370 23.76 18.73 -3.76
CA GLU A 370 23.09 18.86 -5.05
C GLU A 370 21.62 18.41 -4.98
N MET A 371 21.33 17.29 -4.29
CA MET A 371 19.95 16.83 -4.09
C MET A 371 19.14 17.80 -3.24
N GLN A 372 19.73 18.39 -2.20
CA GLN A 372 19.09 19.42 -1.39
C GLN A 372 18.69 20.63 -2.24
N ALA A 373 19.62 21.11 -3.07
CA ALA A 373 19.38 22.25 -3.95
C ALA A 373 18.29 21.97 -5.00
N LEU A 374 18.30 20.77 -5.61
CA LEU A 374 17.31 20.36 -6.61
C LEU A 374 15.92 20.15 -6.01
N SER A 375 15.83 19.52 -4.84
CA SER A 375 14.55 19.17 -4.24
C SER A 375 13.95 20.28 -3.39
N GLY A 376 14.72 21.32 -3.07
CA GLY A 376 14.34 22.34 -2.09
C GLY A 376 14.19 21.76 -0.68
N SER A 377 14.84 20.63 -0.38
CA SER A 377 14.74 20.00 0.95
C SER A 377 15.36 20.93 2.00
N PRO A 378 14.71 21.12 3.16
CA PRO A 378 15.27 21.96 4.22
C PRO A 378 16.54 21.36 4.83
N GLN A 379 16.78 20.05 4.64
CA GLN A 379 17.87 19.32 5.25
C GLN A 379 18.82 18.76 4.20
N ASN A 380 20.10 18.99 4.45
CA ASN A 380 21.18 18.28 3.81
C ASN A 380 21.36 16.93 4.50
N ARG A 381 21.14 15.83 3.77
CA ARG A 381 21.19 14.48 4.34
C ARG A 381 22.32 13.69 3.71
N HIS A 382 23.48 13.70 4.37
CA HIS A 382 24.58 12.80 4.04
C HIS A 382 24.30 11.43 4.65
N TRP A 383 23.89 10.50 3.81
CA TRP A 383 23.52 9.15 4.22
C TRP A 383 24.72 8.22 4.12
N ASN A 384 24.76 7.21 4.99
CA ASN A 384 25.68 6.09 4.83
C ASN A 384 25.03 4.98 4.00
N PRO A 385 25.81 4.13 3.31
CA PRO A 385 25.29 2.89 2.73
C PRO A 385 24.46 2.10 3.75
N PRO A 386 23.37 1.44 3.31
CA PRO A 386 22.94 1.19 1.93
C PRO A 386 21.94 2.23 1.40
N PHE A 387 21.72 3.34 2.10
CA PHE A 387 20.79 4.38 1.66
C PHE A 387 21.28 5.03 0.36
N LEU A 388 20.40 5.14 -0.64
CA LEU A 388 20.75 5.66 -1.95
C LEU A 388 20.66 7.20 -2.04
N GLY A 389 19.82 7.82 -1.20
CA GLY A 389 19.57 9.26 -1.21
C GLY A 389 18.62 9.74 -2.31
N THR A 390 18.07 8.84 -3.12
CA THR A 390 17.13 9.14 -4.22
C THR A 390 15.69 9.39 -3.74
N GLY A 391 15.40 9.19 -2.44
CA GLY A 391 14.04 9.12 -1.93
C GLY A 391 13.36 7.76 -2.18
N TYR A 392 14.15 6.75 -2.58
CA TYR A 392 13.75 5.36 -2.71
C TYR A 392 14.67 4.46 -1.88
N THR A 393 14.16 3.31 -1.43
CA THR A 393 14.98 2.23 -0.86
C THR A 393 15.86 1.59 -1.94
N GLY A 394 16.83 0.77 -1.54
CA GLY A 394 17.65 -0.01 -2.49
C GLY A 394 16.88 -1.05 -3.33
N GLY A 395 15.59 -1.29 -3.02
CA GLY A 395 14.68 -2.08 -3.85
C GLY A 395 13.69 -1.25 -4.65
N GLY A 396 13.85 0.08 -4.72
CA GLY A 396 13.01 0.96 -5.54
C GLY A 396 11.70 1.38 -4.88
N VAL A 397 11.55 1.16 -3.56
CA VAL A 397 10.34 1.55 -2.83
C VAL A 397 10.42 3.03 -2.46
N PRO A 398 9.43 3.87 -2.78
CA PRO A 398 9.37 5.26 -2.32
C PRO A 398 9.46 5.35 -0.79
N GLU A 399 10.34 6.21 -0.31
CA GLU A 399 10.60 6.39 1.11
C GLU A 399 10.37 7.84 1.55
N TRP A 400 9.86 8.01 2.77
CA TRP A 400 9.68 9.29 3.44
C TRP A 400 10.42 9.29 4.77
N MET A 401 10.95 10.46 5.15
CA MET A 401 11.46 10.75 6.46
C MET A 401 10.32 11.27 7.34
N HIS A 402 9.92 10.45 8.30
CA HIS A 402 8.93 10.84 9.29
C HIS A 402 9.61 11.60 10.43
N ASN A 403 9.20 12.83 10.67
CA ASN A 403 9.63 13.58 11.84
C ASN A 403 9.10 12.87 13.10
N PRO A 404 9.87 12.77 14.21
CA PRO A 404 9.39 12.13 15.42
C PRO A 404 8.12 12.81 15.94
N THR A 405 6.95 12.22 15.69
CA THR A 405 5.66 12.69 16.18
C THR A 405 4.90 11.57 16.83
N ALA A 406 4.10 11.91 17.84
CA ALA A 406 3.29 10.94 18.53
C ALA A 406 2.26 10.33 17.58
N TYR A 407 1.95 9.05 17.74
CA TYR A 407 0.85 8.43 17.02
C TYR A 407 -0.44 9.21 17.32
N ARG A 408 -1.05 9.78 16.27
CA ARG A 408 -2.29 10.55 16.42
C ARG A 408 -3.51 9.65 16.68
N SER A 409 -3.39 8.38 16.32
CA SER A 409 -4.44 7.37 16.37
C SER A 409 -3.82 5.99 16.57
N ARG A 410 -4.53 4.94 16.13
CA ARG A 410 -4.13 3.55 16.18
C ARG A 410 -2.81 3.29 15.44
N ALA A 411 -1.94 2.48 16.02
CA ALA A 411 -0.84 1.84 15.32
C ALA A 411 -0.86 0.33 15.63
N GLU A 412 -0.29 -0.47 14.74
CA GLU A 412 -0.23 -1.92 14.88
C GLU A 412 1.20 -2.40 14.66
N MET A 413 1.63 -3.35 15.48
CA MET A 413 2.90 -4.03 15.31
C MET A 413 2.60 -5.45 14.83
N TYR A 414 3.18 -5.85 13.72
CA TYR A 414 3.08 -7.22 13.21
C TYR A 414 4.42 -7.93 13.34
N LEU A 415 4.38 -9.20 13.72
CA LEU A 415 5.52 -10.11 13.64
C LEU A 415 5.39 -10.91 12.34
N VAL A 416 6.32 -10.69 11.42
CA VAL A 416 6.37 -11.36 10.12
C VAL A 416 7.42 -12.45 10.18
N ARG A 417 7.04 -13.70 9.87
CA ARG A 417 7.92 -14.88 9.97
C ARG A 417 8.59 -15.22 8.65
N ALA A 418 9.61 -16.07 8.72
CA ALA A 418 10.37 -16.53 7.55
C ALA A 418 9.53 -17.23 6.48
N ASP A 419 8.41 -17.86 6.86
CA ASP A 419 7.47 -18.50 5.94
C ASP A 419 6.48 -17.52 5.28
N GLY A 420 6.56 -16.24 5.61
CA GLY A 420 5.69 -15.19 5.10
C GLY A 420 4.38 -15.02 5.86
N THR A 421 4.16 -15.80 6.92
CA THR A 421 3.02 -15.58 7.82
C THR A 421 3.24 -14.32 8.64
N GLU A 422 2.15 -13.59 8.90
CA GLU A 422 2.17 -12.46 9.82
C GLU A 422 1.19 -12.70 10.95
N VAL A 423 1.57 -12.29 12.15
CA VAL A 423 0.70 -12.27 13.32
C VAL A 423 0.70 -10.88 13.92
N LEU A 424 -0.46 -10.42 14.37
CA LEU A 424 -0.54 -9.18 15.11
C LEU A 424 0.19 -9.38 16.45
N ALA A 425 1.21 -8.56 16.69
CA ALA A 425 1.98 -8.57 17.92
C ALA A 425 1.44 -7.58 18.96
N GLY A 426 0.91 -6.44 18.51
CA GLY A 426 0.27 -5.50 19.42
C GLY A 426 -0.44 -4.36 18.73
N VAL A 427 -1.23 -3.64 19.52
CA VAL A 427 -2.02 -2.49 19.09
C VAL A 427 -1.75 -1.32 20.01
N TYR A 428 -1.38 -0.18 19.43
CA TYR A 428 -1.35 1.10 20.12
C TYR A 428 -2.72 1.74 20.11
N LEU A 429 -3.21 2.10 21.29
CA LEU A 429 -4.41 2.90 21.47
C LEU A 429 -4.03 4.23 22.09
N LYS A 430 -4.47 5.32 21.46
CA LYS A 430 -4.19 6.68 21.93
C LYS A 430 -4.59 6.80 23.41
N ASP A 431 -3.76 7.49 24.18
CA ASP A 431 -3.92 7.75 25.62
C ASP A 431 -3.80 6.50 26.52
N ARG A 432 -3.73 5.29 25.95
CA ARG A 432 -3.55 4.03 26.68
C ARG A 432 -2.20 3.37 26.42
N GLY A 433 -1.56 3.61 25.27
CA GLY A 433 -0.29 2.97 24.92
C GLY A 433 -0.47 1.65 24.17
N TRP A 434 0.58 0.84 24.13
CA TRP A 434 0.60 -0.46 23.45
C TRP A 434 -0.04 -1.56 24.30
N PHE A 435 -0.79 -2.42 23.62
CA PHE A 435 -1.29 -3.69 24.13
C PHE A 435 -0.58 -4.81 23.38
N ASP A 436 0.16 -5.65 24.09
CA ASP A 436 0.73 -6.88 23.52
C ASP A 436 -0.35 -7.95 23.44
N VAL A 437 -0.56 -8.51 22.24
CA VAL A 437 -1.63 -9.48 21.97
C VAL A 437 -1.11 -10.88 21.64
N ARG A 438 0.22 -11.10 21.68
CA ARG A 438 0.85 -12.38 21.30
C ARG A 438 0.49 -13.54 22.23
N GLY A 439 0.12 -13.26 23.47
CA GLY A 439 -0.21 -14.25 24.50
C GLY A 439 -1.70 -14.55 24.65
N GLY A 440 -2.58 -13.81 23.99
CA GLY A 440 -4.03 -14.05 24.02
C GLY A 440 -4.41 -14.95 22.86
N GLY A 441 -4.85 -16.18 23.13
CA GLY A 441 -5.12 -17.22 22.13
C GLY A 441 -6.29 -16.96 21.16
N GLY A 442 -6.23 -15.86 20.41
CA GLY A 442 -7.04 -15.64 19.21
C GLY A 442 -6.32 -16.23 18.00
N GLY A 443 -6.49 -17.53 17.77
CA GLY A 443 -6.22 -18.10 16.46
C GLY A 443 -7.07 -17.36 15.42
N ALA A 444 -6.40 -16.74 14.45
CA ALA A 444 -7.02 -16.27 13.22
C ALA A 444 -7.27 -17.46 12.29
#